data_AF-A0A318N9T6-F1
#
_entry.id   AF-A0A318N9T6-F1
#
_cell.length_a   1.000
_cell.length_b   1.000
_cell.length_c   1.000
_cell.angle_alpha   90.00
_cell.angle_beta   90.00
_cell.angle_gamma   90.00
#
_symmetry.space_group_name_H-M   'P 1'
#
loop_
_entity.id
_entity.type
_entity.pdbx_description
1 polymer ?
#
loop_
_entity_poly.entity_id
_entity_poly.type
_entity_poly.pdbx_seq_one_letter_code
_entity_poly.pdbx_strand_id
1 'polypeptide(L)'
;QGALFDTLPGPPGPGIDALTQVYADQLARIAETEHPGRFRLLVAAESAGTLIAVEMGATGLPWRADVHDEILTELLGEASPVGG
;
A
#
# COMPACT_ATOMS: atom_id res chain seq x y z
N GLN A 1 6.73 0.01 20.61
CA GLN A 1 5.78 0.27 19.50
C GLN A 1 6.46 -0.15 18.21
N GLY A 2 5.80 -0.95 17.38
CA GLY A 2 6.28 -1.23 16.01
C GLY A 2 5.91 -0.06 15.09
N ALA A 3 6.74 0.23 14.10
CA ALA A 3 6.45 1.27 13.12
C ALA A 3 5.36 0.80 12.14
N LEU A 4 4.62 1.75 11.56
CA LEU A 4 3.50 1.51 10.62
C LEU A 4 3.89 0.62 9.42
N PHE A 5 5.17 0.58 9.04
CA PHE A 5 5.70 -0.13 7.87
C PHE A 5 6.68 -1.27 8.23
N ASP A 6 6.73 -1.69 9.50
CA ASP A 6 7.63 -2.78 9.89
C ASP A 6 7.23 -4.10 9.23
N THR A 7 8.19 -4.73 8.56
CA THR A 7 8.00 -6.05 7.97
C THR A 7 8.13 -7.12 9.05
N LEU A 8 7.07 -7.87 9.31
CA LEU A 8 7.12 -9.00 10.23
C LEU A 8 7.73 -10.22 9.53
N PRO A 9 8.64 -10.98 10.17
CA PRO A 9 9.18 -12.20 9.58
C PRO A 9 8.06 -13.23 9.36
N GLY A 10 7.95 -13.69 8.12
CA GLY A 10 7.00 -14.72 7.69
C GLY A 10 7.71 -15.93 7.07
N PRO A 11 6.96 -17.01 6.79
CA PRO A 11 7.50 -18.14 6.05
C PRO A 11 8.03 -17.69 4.68
N PRO A 12 8.95 -18.45 4.06
CA PRO A 12 9.43 -18.14 2.72
C PRO A 12 8.26 -18.00 1.75
N GLY A 13 8.34 -16.97 0.90
CA GLY A 13 7.32 -16.69 -0.09
C GLY A 13 7.15 -17.83 -1.12
N PRO A 14 6.02 -17.85 -1.84
CA PRO A 14 5.77 -18.84 -2.88
C PRO A 14 6.83 -18.75 -4.00
N GLY A 15 7.13 -19.90 -4.63
CA GLY A 15 8.00 -19.96 -5.80
C GLY A 15 7.39 -19.31 -7.03
N ILE A 16 8.22 -19.03 -8.04
CA ILE A 16 7.82 -18.31 -9.26
C ILE A 16 6.69 -19.00 -10.05
N ASP A 17 6.63 -20.33 -10.04
CA ASP A 17 5.58 -21.09 -10.73
C ASP A 17 4.21 -20.85 -10.06
N ALA A 18 4.16 -20.90 -8.73
CA ALA A 18 2.96 -20.61 -7.96
C ALA A 18 2.51 -19.15 -8.14
N LEU A 19 3.46 -18.21 -8.16
CA LEU A 19 3.18 -16.79 -8.43
C LEU A 19 2.59 -16.59 -9.82
N THR A 20 3.15 -17.25 -10.84
CA THR A 20 2.67 -17.14 -12.22
C THR A 20 1.27 -17.72 -12.38
N GLN A 21 0.98 -18.85 -11.71
CA GLN A 21 -0.35 -19.45 -11.70
C GLN A 21 -1.40 -18.51 -11.09
N VAL A 22 -1.10 -17.93 -9.92
CA VAL A 22 -2.00 -16.96 -9.27
C VAL A 22 -2.18 -15.72 -10.12
N TYR A 23 -1.11 -15.21 -10.74
CA TYR A 23 -1.20 -14.04 -11.61
C TYR A 23 -2.10 -14.29 -12.83
N ALA A 24 -2.01 -15.48 -13.44
CA ALA A 24 -2.90 -15.85 -14.54
C ALA A 24 -4.37 -15.93 -14.09
N ASP A 25 -4.65 -16.51 -12.92
CA ASP A 25 -6.01 -16.55 -12.34
C ASP A 25 -6.54 -15.15 -12.03
N GLN A 26 -5.70 -14.26 -11.50
CA GLN A 26 -6.05 -12.86 -11.28
C GLN A 26 -6.46 -12.17 -12.59
N LEU A 27 -5.67 -12.34 -13.66
CA LEU A 27 -5.99 -11.76 -14.97
C LEU A 27 -7.33 -12.29 -15.52
N ALA A 28 -7.61 -13.58 -15.36
CA ALA A 28 -8.88 -14.18 -15.77
C ALA A 28 -10.07 -13.56 -15.01
N ARG A 29 -9.98 -13.48 -13.69
CA ARG A 29 -11.04 -12.89 -12.84
C ARG A 29 -11.28 -11.41 -13.12
N ILE A 30 -10.21 -10.64 -13.35
CA ILE A 30 -10.32 -9.22 -13.71
C ILE A 30 -11.13 -9.07 -15.02
N ALA A 31 -10.90 -9.96 -15.99
CA ALA A 31 -11.61 -9.94 -17.27
C ALA A 31 -13.12 -10.24 -17.14
N GLU A 32 -13.53 -10.96 -16.10
CA GLU A 32 -14.93 -11.32 -15.82
C GLU A 32 -15.71 -10.25 -15.06
N THR A 33 -15.05 -9.19 -14.59
CA THR A 33 -15.73 -8.09 -13.88
C THR A 33 -16.59 -7.24 -14.81
N GLU A 34 -17.58 -6.51 -14.26
CA GLU A 34 -18.45 -5.60 -15.03
C GLU A 34 -17.67 -4.51 -15.77
N HIS A 35 -16.54 -4.07 -15.21
CA HIS A 35 -15.68 -3.02 -15.79
C HIS A 35 -14.18 -3.42 -15.75
N PRO A 36 -13.72 -4.34 -16.61
CA PRO A 36 -12.38 -4.94 -16.52
C PRO A 36 -11.23 -3.93 -16.56
N GLY A 37 -11.34 -2.89 -17.40
CA GLY A 37 -10.32 -1.86 -17.50
C GLY A 37 -10.19 -0.99 -16.24
N ARG A 38 -11.33 -0.64 -15.61
CA ARG A 38 -11.35 0.14 -14.37
C ARG A 38 -10.85 -0.71 -13.20
N PHE A 39 -11.28 -1.96 -13.11
CA PHE A 39 -10.85 -2.86 -12.06
C PHE A 39 -9.35 -3.20 -12.17
N ARG A 40 -8.85 -3.43 -13.39
CA ARG A 40 -7.41 -3.59 -13.64
C ARG A 40 -6.59 -2.38 -13.19
N LEU A 41 -7.09 -1.16 -13.41
CA LEU A 41 -6.42 0.06 -12.95
C LEU A 41 -6.34 0.11 -11.41
N LEU A 42 -7.42 -0.25 -10.71
CA LEU A 42 -7.44 -0.31 -9.25
C LEU A 42 -6.43 -1.33 -8.71
N VAL A 43 -6.40 -2.54 -9.26
CA VAL A 43 -5.42 -3.59 -8.88
C VAL A 43 -3.98 -3.12 -9.11
N ALA A 44 -3.71 -2.44 -10.22
CA ALA A 44 -2.39 -1.89 -10.51
C ALA A 44 -2.00 -0.78 -9.51
N ALA A 45 -2.95 0.09 -9.15
CA ALA A 45 -2.73 1.14 -8.16
C ALA A 45 -2.45 0.56 -6.75
N GLU A 46 -3.19 -0.46 -6.35
CA GLU A 46 -2.95 -1.19 -5.09
C GLU A 46 -1.55 -1.83 -5.07
N SER A 47 -1.19 -2.54 -6.15
CA SER A 47 0.12 -3.17 -6.28
C SER A 47 1.27 -2.15 -6.19
N ALA A 48 1.13 -1.00 -6.86
CA ALA A 48 2.10 0.09 -6.79
C ALA A 48 2.20 0.67 -5.36
N GLY A 49 1.06 0.87 -4.69
CA GLY A 49 1.03 1.33 -3.31
C GLY A 49 1.74 0.38 -2.34
N THR A 50 1.57 -0.93 -2.51
CA THR A 50 2.29 -1.93 -1.70
C THR A 50 3.80 -1.90 -1.94
N LEU A 51 4.24 -1.78 -3.20
CA LEU A 51 5.68 -1.65 -3.51
C LEU A 51 6.28 -0.40 -2.86
N ILE A 52 5.58 0.74 -2.96
CA ILE A 52 5.99 1.98 -2.31
C ILE A 52 6.09 1.78 -0.79
N ALA A 53 5.11 1.14 -0.14
CA ALA A 53 5.15 0.88 1.29
C ALA A 53 6.35 -0.01 1.71
N VAL A 54 6.70 -1.01 0.91
CA VAL A 54 7.90 -1.85 1.14
C VAL A 54 9.17 -1.01 0.99
N GLU A 55 9.27 -0.17 -0.04
CA GLU A 55 10.42 0.73 -0.22
C GLU A 55 10.56 1.72 0.94
N MET A 56 9.44 2.25 1.44
CA MET A 56 9.38 3.12 2.63
C MET A 56 9.87 2.39 3.88
N GLY A 57 9.52 1.12 4.06
CA GLY A 57 10.01 0.30 5.17
C GLY A 57 11.51 -0.02 5.07
N ALA A 58 11.99 -0.31 3.86
CA ALA A 58 13.40 -0.69 3.64
C ALA A 58 14.37 0.50 3.65
N THR A 59 13.99 1.60 3.00
CA THR A 59 14.84 2.80 2.82
C THR A 59 14.58 3.83 3.92
N GLY A 60 13.43 3.73 4.60
CA GLY A 60 12.90 4.82 5.39
C GLY A 60 12.29 5.90 4.50
N LEU A 61 11.41 6.70 5.08
CA LEU A 61 11.01 7.98 4.51
C LEU A 61 11.79 9.11 5.19
N PRO A 62 12.18 10.18 4.49
CA PRO A 62 12.62 11.43 5.11
C PRO A 62 11.41 12.15 5.73
N TRP A 63 10.77 11.48 6.69
CA TRP A 63 9.57 11.95 7.34
C TRP A 63 9.86 13.20 8.16
N ARG A 64 9.18 14.28 7.83
CA ARG A 64 9.23 15.56 8.54
C ARG A 64 7.88 15.78 9.20
N ALA A 65 7.80 15.46 10.49
CA ALA A 65 6.57 15.56 11.27
C ALA A 65 6.01 16.99 11.25
N ASP A 66 6.88 18.00 11.32
CA ASP A 66 6.50 19.42 11.23
C ASP A 66 5.74 19.74 9.93
N VAL A 67 6.25 19.29 8.78
CA VAL A 67 5.59 19.50 7.48
C VAL A 67 4.29 18.73 7.37
N HIS A 68 4.23 17.51 7.92
CA HIS A 68 3.01 16.72 7.91
C HIS A 68 1.91 17.35 8.76
N ASP A 69 2.26 17.84 9.95
CA ASP A 69 1.32 18.51 10.86
C ASP A 69 0.81 19.83 10.26
N GLU A 70 1.67 20.57 9.54
CA GLU A 70 1.25 21.74 8.74
C GLU A 70 0.20 21.36 7.68
N ILE A 71 0.46 20.31 6.90
CA ILE A 71 -0.48 19.83 5.87
C ILE A 71 -1.81 19.37 6.49
N LEU A 72 -1.75 18.63 7.61
CA LEU A 72 -2.95 18.19 8.31
C LEU A 72 -3.74 19.38 8.84
N THR A 73 -3.06 20.39 9.39
CA THR A 73 -3.71 21.61 9.87
C THR A 73 -4.37 22.38 8.74
N GLU A 74 -3.72 22.47 7.57
CA GLU A 74 -4.28 23.12 6.38
C GLU A 74 -5.54 22.38 5.87
N LEU A 75 -5.49 21.05 5.81
CA LEU A 75 -6.57 20.24 5.25
C LEU A 75 -7.74 20.01 6.22
N LEU A 76 -7.44 19.85 7.51
CA LEU A 76 -8.39 19.37 8.53
C LEU A 76 -8.69 20.41 9.63
N GLY A 77 -7.92 21.50 9.71
CA GLY A 77 -7.98 22.49 10.79
C GLY A 77 -7.12 22.09 12.01
N GLU A 78 -7.15 22.91 13.07
CA GLU A 78 -6.36 22.65 14.28
C GLU A 78 -6.70 21.30 14.93
N ALA A 79 -5.67 20.62 15.45
CA ALA A 79 -5.82 19.34 16.12
C ALA A 79 -6.79 19.44 17.32
N SER A 80 -7.74 18.49 17.41
CA SER A 80 -8.68 18.45 18.52
C SER A 80 -7.98 18.02 19.82
N PRO A 81 -8.18 18.71 20.96
CA PRO A 81 -7.58 18.34 22.23
C PRO A 81 -8.09 16.99 22.81
N VAL A 82 -9.06 16.35 22.15
CA VAL A 82 -9.65 15.07 22.57
C VAL A 82 -9.04 13.88 21.80
N GLY A 83 -8.21 14.13 20.78
CA GLY A 83 -7.53 13.10 19.99
C GLY A 83 -6.02 13.25 20.03
N GLY A 84 -5.41 12.70 21.08
CA GLY A 84 -3.97 12.45 21.21
C GLY A 84 -3.74 11.15 21.96
#